data_AF-X1IHT2-F1
#
_entry.id   AF-X1IHT2-F1
#
_cell.length_a   1.000
_cell.length_b   1.000
_cell.length_c   1.000
_cell.angle_alpha   90.00
_cell.angle_beta   90.00
_cell.angle_gamma   90.00
#
_symmetry.space_group_name_H-M   'P 1'
#
loop_
_entity.id
_entity.type
_entity.pdbx_description
1 polymer ?
#
loop_
_entity_poly.entity_id
_entity_poly.type
_entity_poly.pdbx_seq_one_letter_code
_entity_poly.pdbx_strand_id
1 'polypeptide(L)'
;RFFPKENDDSGDGRLSFTIGSKAGAGETEYRIGLIPFGGFVKLFGQEDIGSAKASDDPHSFANKPVGTRMGVLTAGVVFNALSAVVIFMIVFLVGIRLKAPVVGGVIPNSPAARAGVKAGDEVIKIGGKSDDLDFGNIAIAAALSDVNEAVALRVRHEDGSEEDFSLVAEQMAGIPMKVFGILMPQRLTIAKVSDVNSLSERTGLRPGDRITGIKIKGEKKSVRTHWELQQIVQDAVVPAVTLLAKGAGEDKPIESEEIP
;
A
#
# COMPACT_ATOMS: atom_id res chain seq x y z
N ARG A 1 5.98 5.15 -35.28
CA ARG A 1 7.26 5.06 -36.04
C ARG A 1 8.34 5.56 -35.08
N PHE A 2 9.36 4.76 -34.80
CA PHE A 2 10.32 4.95 -33.70
C PHE A 2 11.54 5.84 -34.06
N PHE A 3 11.46 6.60 -35.16
CA PHE A 3 12.60 7.37 -35.68
C PHE A 3 12.25 8.86 -35.81
N PRO A 4 13.22 9.75 -35.54
CA PRO A 4 13.05 11.20 -35.65
C PRO A 4 12.70 11.59 -37.10
N LYS A 5 11.93 12.68 -37.24
CA LYS A 5 11.72 13.32 -38.55
C LYS A 5 12.99 14.06 -38.96
N GLU A 6 13.21 14.15 -40.26
CA GLU A 6 14.39 14.71 -40.94
C GLU A 6 14.71 16.19 -40.60
N ASN A 7 13.86 16.87 -39.82
CA ASN A 7 14.03 18.25 -39.35
C ASN A 7 13.96 18.38 -37.80
N ASP A 8 14.28 17.33 -37.04
CA ASP A 8 14.35 17.40 -35.58
C ASP A 8 15.78 17.76 -35.12
N ASP A 9 16.09 19.06 -35.10
CA ASP A 9 17.37 19.63 -34.62
C ASP A 9 17.57 19.49 -33.10
N SER A 10 16.65 18.83 -32.38
CA SER A 10 16.63 18.82 -30.92
C SER A 10 17.62 17.85 -30.28
N GLY A 11 18.23 16.92 -31.02
CA GLY A 11 19.32 16.05 -30.54
C GLY A 11 19.05 15.22 -29.27
N ASP A 12 17.83 15.19 -28.73
CA ASP A 12 17.53 14.57 -27.44
C ASP A 12 16.90 13.20 -27.67
N GLY A 13 17.73 12.16 -27.64
CA GLY A 13 17.36 10.76 -27.87
C GLY A 13 16.43 10.21 -26.79
N ARG A 14 15.14 10.59 -26.82
CA ARG A 14 14.19 10.22 -25.77
C ARG A 14 12.95 9.48 -26.27
N LEU A 15 12.73 8.37 -25.57
CA LEU A 15 11.60 7.44 -25.58
C LEU A 15 10.26 8.17 -25.37
N SER A 16 9.76 8.81 -26.42
CA SER A 16 8.45 9.48 -26.45
C SER A 16 7.63 8.93 -27.59
N PHE A 17 6.35 8.69 -27.35
CA PHE A 17 5.41 8.28 -28.38
C PHE A 17 4.51 9.47 -28.69
N THR A 18 4.61 10.01 -29.89
CA THR A 18 3.67 11.02 -30.38
C THR A 18 2.37 10.31 -30.73
N ILE A 19 1.31 10.52 -29.94
CA ILE A 19 -0.04 10.18 -30.39
C ILE A 19 -0.37 11.17 -31.49
N GLY A 20 -0.33 10.68 -32.73
CA GLY A 20 -0.58 11.48 -33.92
C GLY A 20 -2.04 11.90 -33.98
N SER A 21 -2.31 13.15 -33.63
CA SER A 21 -3.18 13.97 -34.46
C SER A 21 -2.64 15.39 -34.47
N LYS A 22 -2.69 16.05 -35.64
CA LYS A 22 -2.67 17.50 -35.73
C LYS A 22 -3.96 18.05 -35.07
N ALA A 23 -4.16 17.77 -33.78
CA ALA A 23 -5.25 18.31 -32.98
C ALA A 23 -4.71 19.24 -31.88
N GLY A 24 -3.54 19.84 -32.11
CA GLY A 24 -3.20 21.07 -31.42
C GLY A 24 -4.11 22.18 -31.96
N ALA A 25 -4.80 22.90 -31.09
CA ALA A 25 -5.30 24.21 -31.44
C ALA A 25 -4.06 25.11 -31.68
N GLY A 26 -3.60 25.22 -32.92
CA GLY A 26 -2.46 26.05 -33.35
C GLY A 26 -1.14 25.30 -33.59
N GLU A 27 -0.02 26.00 -33.38
CA GLU A 27 1.37 25.57 -33.69
C GLU A 27 2.05 24.74 -32.57
N THR A 28 1.33 24.41 -31.50
CA THR A 28 1.88 23.70 -30.32
C THR A 28 1.92 22.18 -30.52
N GLU A 29 3.08 21.57 -30.32
CA GLU A 29 3.25 20.11 -30.32
C GLU A 29 3.03 19.53 -28.91
N TYR A 30 2.16 18.53 -28.80
CA TYR A 30 1.89 17.80 -27.56
C TYR A 30 2.50 16.41 -27.61
N ARG A 31 3.26 16.01 -26.58
CA ARG A 31 3.91 14.70 -26.47
C ARG A 31 3.62 14.07 -25.11
N ILE A 32 3.45 12.75 -25.07
CA ILE A 32 3.33 11.98 -23.83
C ILE A 32 4.64 11.20 -23.65
N GLY A 33 5.32 11.46 -22.54
CA GLY A 33 6.55 10.74 -22.17
C GLY A 33 6.24 9.33 -21.65
N LEU A 34 7.14 8.38 -21.91
CA LEU A 34 7.03 7.02 -21.35
C LEU A 34 7.27 7.00 -19.83
N ILE A 35 8.03 7.98 -19.31
CA ILE A 35 8.39 8.07 -17.90
C ILE A 35 7.44 9.07 -17.20
N PRO A 36 6.76 8.68 -16.11
CA PRO A 36 5.71 9.47 -15.48
C PRO A 36 6.22 10.56 -14.52
N PHE A 37 7.46 11.06 -14.67
CA PHE A 37 8.04 12.07 -13.76
C PHE A 37 7.52 13.51 -13.97
N GLY A 38 6.46 13.69 -14.76
CA GLY A 38 5.77 14.97 -14.93
C GLY A 38 5.67 15.41 -16.40
N GLY A 39 4.89 16.47 -16.62
CA GLY A 39 4.83 17.18 -17.89
C GLY A 39 5.71 18.43 -17.85
N PHE A 40 6.29 18.79 -18.98
CA PHE A 40 7.01 20.06 -19.14
C PHE A 40 6.58 20.73 -20.45
N VAL A 41 6.72 22.04 -20.49
CA VAL A 41 6.46 22.84 -21.69
C VAL A 41 7.80 23.40 -22.15
N LYS A 42 8.23 23.01 -23.35
CA LYS A 42 9.39 23.64 -24.00
C LYS A 42 8.92 24.92 -24.67
N LEU A 43 9.38 26.06 -24.18
CA LEU A 43 9.01 27.37 -24.71
C LEU A 43 9.87 27.69 -25.94
N PHE A 44 9.22 28.12 -27.03
CA PHE A 44 9.91 28.48 -28.27
C PHE A 44 10.85 29.66 -28.04
N GLY A 45 12.11 29.54 -28.46
CA GLY A 45 13.14 30.57 -28.26
C GLY A 45 13.71 30.70 -26.84
N GLN A 46 13.42 29.74 -25.94
CA GLN A 46 14.08 29.60 -24.64
C GLN A 46 15.05 28.41 -24.69
N GLU A 47 16.34 28.66 -24.44
CA GLU A 47 17.35 27.61 -24.22
C GLU A 47 17.53 27.42 -22.71
N ASP A 48 17.16 26.24 -22.20
CA ASP A 48 17.24 25.93 -20.76
C ASP A 48 18.67 25.55 -20.31
N ILE A 49 19.57 25.27 -21.25
CA ILE A 49 20.96 24.87 -20.98
C ILE A 49 21.89 25.55 -22.00
N GLY A 50 22.66 26.56 -21.56
CA GLY A 50 23.63 27.27 -22.39
C GLY A 50 23.39 28.77 -22.49
N SER A 51 24.33 29.49 -23.13
CA SER A 51 24.20 30.92 -23.41
C SER A 51 23.16 31.13 -24.50
N ALA A 52 21.98 31.66 -24.12
CA ALA A 52 20.85 31.88 -25.01
C ALA A 52 21.29 32.46 -26.36
N LYS A 53 21.17 31.66 -27.43
CA LYS A 53 21.21 32.23 -28.78
C LYS A 53 20.01 33.17 -28.90
N ALA A 54 20.28 34.46 -29.01
CA ALA A 54 19.24 35.45 -29.29
C ALA A 54 18.56 35.05 -30.60
N SER A 55 17.29 34.68 -30.52
CA SER A 55 16.42 34.47 -31.67
C SER A 55 15.74 35.80 -31.97
N ASP A 56 15.86 36.29 -33.20
CA ASP A 56 15.16 37.51 -33.66
C ASP A 56 13.67 37.27 -33.96
N ASP A 57 13.16 36.06 -33.74
CA ASP A 57 11.78 35.72 -34.02
C ASP A 57 10.82 36.45 -33.04
N PRO A 58 9.86 37.26 -33.52
CA PRO A 58 8.86 37.92 -32.66
C PRO A 58 7.99 36.96 -31.83
N HIS A 59 7.92 35.67 -32.19
CA HIS A 59 7.24 34.61 -31.45
C HIS A 59 8.11 33.99 -30.35
N SER A 60 9.41 34.25 -30.34
CA SER A 60 10.33 33.81 -29.26
C SER A 60 9.85 34.30 -27.90
N PHE A 61 9.84 33.41 -26.91
CA PHE A 61 9.51 33.73 -25.52
C PHE A 61 10.36 34.91 -25.02
N ALA A 62 11.65 34.95 -25.37
CA ALA A 62 12.58 36.01 -24.96
C ALA A 62 12.17 37.40 -25.46
N ASN A 63 11.49 37.47 -26.61
CA ASN A 63 11.06 38.71 -27.27
C ASN A 63 9.66 39.17 -26.85
N LYS A 64 8.95 38.40 -26.00
CA LYS A 64 7.64 38.80 -25.47
C LYS A 64 7.77 39.82 -24.33
N PRO A 65 6.75 40.69 -24.14
CA PRO A 65 6.71 41.60 -23.00
C PRO A 65 6.87 40.87 -21.66
N VAL A 66 7.52 41.52 -20.68
CA VAL A 66 7.80 40.94 -19.36
C VAL A 66 6.54 40.39 -18.68
N GLY A 67 5.41 41.09 -18.77
CA GLY A 67 4.14 40.64 -18.19
C GLY A 67 3.65 39.32 -18.78
N THR A 68 3.76 39.14 -20.10
CA THR A 68 3.41 37.88 -20.78
C THR A 68 4.33 36.74 -20.33
N ARG A 69 5.64 37.01 -20.24
CA ARG A 69 6.61 36.01 -19.78
C ARG A 69 6.35 35.58 -18.34
N MET A 70 6.10 36.53 -17.44
CA MET A 70 5.73 36.25 -16.06
C MET A 70 4.43 35.45 -15.97
N GLY A 71 3.41 35.78 -16.76
CA GLY A 71 2.15 35.05 -16.81
C GLY A 71 2.34 33.58 -17.22
N VAL A 72 3.15 33.32 -18.25
CA VAL A 72 3.44 31.95 -18.73
C VAL A 72 4.21 31.13 -17.68
N LEU A 73 5.24 31.70 -17.06
CA LEU A 73 6.01 31.00 -16.02
C LEU A 73 5.16 30.72 -14.78
N THR A 74 4.34 31.69 -14.37
CA THR A 74 3.42 31.54 -13.22
C THR A 74 2.35 30.50 -13.51
N ALA A 75 1.81 30.47 -14.73
CA ALA A 75 0.85 29.45 -15.15
C ALA A 75 1.44 28.04 -14.97
N GLY A 76 2.71 27.82 -15.32
CA GLY A 76 3.39 26.54 -15.09
C GLY A 76 3.35 26.08 -13.62
N VAL A 77 3.68 26.98 -12.68
CA VAL A 77 3.65 26.69 -11.24
C VAL A 77 2.22 26.44 -10.75
N VAL A 78 1.27 27.27 -11.18
CA VAL A 78 -0.15 27.14 -10.82
C VAL A 78 -0.72 25.81 -11.31
N PHE A 79 -0.42 25.40 -12.55
CA PHE A 79 -0.87 24.12 -13.08
C PHE A 79 -0.22 22.92 -12.38
N ASN A 80 1.00 23.04 -11.87
CA ASN A 80 1.58 21.99 -11.01
C ASN A 80 0.78 21.83 -9.71
N ALA A 81 0.52 22.94 -9.01
CA ALA A 81 -0.28 22.93 -7.79
C ALA A 81 -1.71 22.40 -8.05
N LEU A 82 -2.34 22.84 -9.14
CA LEU A 82 -3.66 22.37 -9.55
C LEU A 82 -3.64 20.87 -9.89
N SER A 83 -2.61 20.40 -10.59
CA SER A 83 -2.44 18.98 -10.90
C SER A 83 -2.32 18.15 -9.63
N ALA A 84 -1.58 18.62 -8.63
CA ALA A 84 -1.48 17.96 -7.33
C ALA A 84 -2.86 17.85 -6.66
N VAL A 85 -3.65 18.93 -6.63
CA VAL A 85 -5.02 18.93 -6.08
C VAL A 85 -5.90 17.91 -6.81
N VAL A 86 -5.88 17.89 -8.14
CA VAL A 86 -6.67 16.94 -8.94
C VAL A 86 -6.23 15.49 -8.71
N ILE A 87 -4.93 15.23 -8.68
CA ILE A 87 -4.37 13.89 -8.41
C ILE A 87 -4.80 13.43 -7.01
N PHE A 88 -4.64 14.26 -5.98
CA PHE A 88 -5.09 13.92 -4.63
C PHE A 88 -6.60 13.68 -4.59
N MET A 89 -7.40 14.52 -5.24
CA MET A 89 -8.85 14.33 -5.34
C MET A 89 -9.20 12.96 -5.95
N ILE A 90 -8.53 12.56 -7.04
CA ILE A 90 -8.72 11.24 -7.66
C ILE A 90 -8.32 10.13 -6.70
N VAL A 91 -7.16 10.24 -6.04
CA VAL A 91 -6.68 9.24 -5.07
C VAL A 91 -7.68 9.06 -3.92
N PHE A 92 -8.22 10.16 -3.37
CA PHE A 92 -9.21 10.11 -2.31
C PHE A 92 -10.59 9.61 -2.79
N LEU A 93 -10.99 9.91 -4.04
CA LEU A 93 -12.21 9.38 -4.66
C LEU A 93 -12.15 7.86 -4.89
N VAL A 94 -10.99 7.35 -5.32
CA VAL A 94 -10.76 5.90 -5.48
C VAL A 94 -10.78 5.19 -4.12
N GLY A 95 -10.45 5.92 -3.05
CA GLY A 95 -10.40 5.41 -1.69
C GLY A 95 -9.14 4.60 -1.41
N ILE A 96 -8.68 4.66 -0.16
CA ILE A 96 -7.54 3.87 0.31
C ILE A 96 -8.10 2.65 1.05
N ARG A 97 -7.64 1.45 0.69
CA ARG A 97 -8.00 0.23 1.43
C ARG A 97 -7.21 0.17 2.73
N LEU A 98 -7.76 0.75 3.79
CA LEU A 98 -7.22 0.64 5.13
C LEU A 98 -7.49 -0.76 5.69
N LYS A 99 -6.54 -1.28 6.48
CA LYS A 99 -6.74 -2.56 7.16
C LYS A 99 -7.67 -2.34 8.34
N ALA A 100 -8.71 -3.17 8.44
CA ALA A 100 -9.65 -3.13 9.56
C ALA A 100 -8.90 -3.16 10.90
N PRO A 101 -9.38 -2.45 11.93
CA PRO A 101 -8.76 -2.35 13.23
C PRO A 101 -8.99 -3.64 14.06
N VAL A 102 -8.74 -4.81 13.48
CA VAL A 102 -8.92 -6.11 14.12
C VAL A 102 -7.57 -6.63 14.61
N VAL A 103 -7.53 -7.18 15.82
CA VAL A 103 -6.35 -7.84 16.37
C VAL A 103 -6.13 -9.15 15.63
N GLY A 104 -5.09 -9.22 14.80
CA GLY A 104 -4.73 -10.43 14.07
C GLY A 104 -3.95 -11.46 14.88
N GLY A 105 -3.33 -11.00 15.97
CA GLY A 105 -2.46 -11.78 16.84
C GLY A 105 -1.85 -10.87 17.90
N VAL A 106 -1.29 -11.47 18.94
CA VAL A 106 -0.62 -10.74 20.02
C VAL A 106 0.76 -11.33 20.27
N ILE A 107 1.79 -10.48 20.31
CA ILE A 107 3.15 -10.91 20.58
C ILE A 107 3.26 -11.37 22.04
N PRO A 108 3.84 -12.55 22.33
CA PRO A 108 4.06 -13.00 23.70
C PRO A 108 4.83 -11.98 24.54
N ASN A 109 4.49 -11.89 25.83
CA ASN A 109 5.09 -10.96 26.81
C ASN A 109 4.97 -9.46 26.47
N SER A 110 4.20 -9.08 25.46
CA SER A 110 3.95 -7.68 25.10
C SER A 110 2.94 -6.98 26.05
N PRO A 111 2.84 -5.64 26.00
CA PRO A 111 1.80 -4.92 26.75
C PRO A 111 0.38 -5.45 26.49
N ALA A 112 0.02 -5.72 25.24
CA ALA A 112 -1.28 -6.26 24.88
C ALA A 112 -1.48 -7.69 25.44
N ALA A 113 -0.45 -8.53 25.43
CA ALA A 113 -0.52 -9.87 26.00
C ALA A 113 -0.77 -9.83 27.52
N ARG A 114 -0.08 -8.94 28.23
CA ARG A 114 -0.22 -8.78 29.69
C ARG A 114 -1.56 -8.18 30.10
N ALA A 115 -2.12 -7.32 29.26
CA ALA A 115 -3.45 -6.77 29.45
C ALA A 115 -4.58 -7.77 29.13
N GLY A 116 -4.28 -8.84 28.38
CA GLY A 116 -5.25 -9.87 28.03
C GLY A 116 -6.02 -9.60 26.73
N VAL A 117 -5.52 -8.72 25.87
CA VAL A 117 -6.07 -8.50 24.51
C VAL A 117 -6.01 -9.81 23.74
N LYS A 118 -7.09 -10.16 23.03
CA LYS A 118 -7.19 -11.42 22.28
C LYS A 118 -7.22 -11.14 20.79
N ALA A 119 -6.71 -12.07 20.02
CA ALA A 119 -6.90 -12.02 18.58
C ALA A 119 -8.36 -12.28 18.22
N GLY A 120 -8.82 -11.66 17.15
CA GLY A 120 -10.23 -11.59 16.79
C GLY A 120 -10.93 -10.34 17.33
N ASP A 121 -10.38 -9.71 18.38
CA ASP A 121 -10.92 -8.49 18.96
C ASP A 121 -10.94 -7.35 17.92
N GLU A 122 -12.08 -6.68 17.79
CA GLU A 122 -12.22 -5.46 16.99
C GLU A 122 -11.92 -4.24 17.87
N VAL A 123 -10.90 -3.46 17.52
CA VAL A 123 -10.58 -2.21 18.21
C VAL A 123 -11.58 -1.14 17.78
N ILE A 124 -12.43 -0.71 18.71
CA ILE A 124 -13.47 0.29 18.49
C ILE A 124 -13.12 1.65 19.08
N LYS A 125 -12.09 1.73 19.93
CA LYS A 125 -11.54 3.01 20.43
C LYS A 125 -10.07 2.87 20.80
N ILE A 126 -9.25 3.86 20.48
CA ILE A 126 -7.87 3.94 20.98
C ILE A 126 -7.44 5.38 21.22
N GLY A 127 -6.84 5.67 22.39
CA GLY A 127 -6.31 7.01 22.70
C GLY A 127 -7.34 8.13 22.58
N GLY A 128 -8.61 7.84 22.88
CA GLY A 128 -9.71 8.79 22.73
C GLY A 128 -10.34 8.86 21.34
N LYS A 129 -9.73 8.27 20.30
CA LYS A 129 -10.26 8.22 18.92
C LYS A 129 -11.15 6.99 18.71
N SER A 130 -12.36 7.19 18.20
CA SER A 130 -13.34 6.12 17.87
C SER A 130 -13.74 6.08 16.39
N ASP A 131 -13.56 7.18 15.68
CA ASP A 131 -14.03 7.32 14.29
C ASP A 131 -12.87 7.06 13.32
N ASP A 132 -13.17 6.50 12.15
CA ASP A 132 -12.20 6.18 11.09
C ASP A 132 -10.97 5.43 11.64
N LEU A 133 -11.24 4.39 12.43
CA LEU A 133 -10.21 3.52 12.97
C LEU A 133 -9.77 2.49 11.94
N ASP A 134 -8.45 2.43 11.76
CA ASP A 134 -7.74 1.40 11.05
C ASP A 134 -6.65 0.81 11.95
N PHE A 135 -6.07 -0.30 11.50
CA PHE A 135 -4.97 -0.93 12.24
C PHE A 135 -3.75 0.00 12.44
N GLY A 136 -3.48 0.88 11.47
CA GLY A 136 -2.41 1.86 11.55
C GLY A 136 -2.57 2.81 12.72
N ASN A 137 -3.80 3.17 13.10
CA ASN A 137 -4.04 3.99 14.30
C ASN A 137 -3.54 3.33 15.58
N ILE A 138 -3.55 2.00 15.68
CA ILE A 138 -3.01 1.25 16.82
C ILE A 138 -1.50 1.44 16.92
N ALA A 139 -0.80 1.29 15.79
CA ALA A 139 0.64 1.48 15.72
C ALA A 139 1.05 2.94 15.98
N ILE A 140 0.30 3.90 15.44
CA ILE A 140 0.55 5.34 15.63
C ILE A 140 0.34 5.72 17.10
N ALA A 141 -0.74 5.26 17.73
CA ALA A 141 -1.01 5.54 19.14
C ALA A 141 0.12 5.01 20.05
N ALA A 142 0.65 3.81 19.75
CA ALA A 142 1.79 3.27 20.48
C ALA A 142 3.05 4.12 20.29
N ALA A 143 3.35 4.49 19.04
CA ALA A 143 4.55 5.21 18.66
C ALA A 143 4.59 6.64 19.22
N LEU A 144 3.44 7.32 19.25
CA LEU A 144 3.31 8.72 19.68
C LEU A 144 2.99 8.89 21.16
N SER A 145 2.69 7.82 21.89
CA SER A 145 2.53 7.88 23.36
C SER A 145 3.77 8.48 24.03
N ASP A 146 3.63 9.03 25.23
CA ASP A 146 4.74 9.38 26.11
C ASP A 146 5.32 8.14 26.80
N VAL A 147 6.48 8.29 27.47
CA VAL A 147 7.08 7.21 28.25
C VAL A 147 6.19 6.90 29.46
N ASN A 148 5.84 5.64 29.64
CA ASN A 148 4.92 5.17 30.69
C ASN A 148 3.49 5.72 30.60
N GLU A 149 3.12 6.35 29.48
CA GLU A 149 1.74 6.77 29.26
C GLU A 149 0.86 5.55 28.99
N ALA A 150 -0.23 5.46 29.76
CA ALA A 150 -1.21 4.42 29.59
C ALA A 150 -2.26 4.87 28.57
N VAL A 151 -2.28 4.22 27.41
CA VAL A 151 -3.21 4.49 26.33
C VAL A 151 -4.45 3.61 26.50
N ALA A 152 -5.62 4.25 26.60
CA ALA A 152 -6.89 3.54 26.65
C ALA A 152 -7.20 2.87 25.30
N LEU A 153 -7.57 1.59 25.35
CA LEU A 153 -7.97 0.78 24.21
C LEU A 153 -9.32 0.15 24.55
N ARG A 154 -10.35 0.36 23.72
CA ARG A 154 -11.61 -0.38 23.82
C ARG A 154 -11.71 -1.35 22.67
N VAL A 155 -12.04 -2.60 22.98
CA VAL A 155 -12.28 -3.63 21.99
C VAL A 155 -13.69 -4.19 22.09
N ARG A 156 -14.13 -4.81 21.01
CA ARG A 156 -15.31 -5.66 20.93
C ARG A 156 -14.86 -7.09 20.62
N HIS A 157 -15.21 -8.02 21.48
CA HIS A 157 -14.95 -9.44 21.29
C HIS A 157 -15.89 -10.06 20.26
N GLU A 158 -15.60 -11.27 19.82
CA GLU A 158 -16.45 -11.99 18.84
C GLU A 158 -17.88 -12.26 19.35
N ASP A 159 -18.07 -12.35 20.67
CA ASP A 159 -19.40 -12.52 21.30
C ASP A 159 -20.19 -11.20 21.41
N GLY A 160 -19.60 -10.09 20.96
CA GLY A 160 -20.18 -8.75 21.00
C GLY A 160 -20.00 -8.02 22.32
N SER A 161 -19.38 -8.64 23.34
CA SER A 161 -19.02 -7.94 24.57
C SER A 161 -17.90 -6.92 24.30
N GLU A 162 -17.92 -5.81 25.04
CA GLU A 162 -16.90 -4.76 24.94
C GLU A 162 -16.06 -4.72 26.21
N GLU A 163 -14.75 -4.60 26.05
CA GLU A 163 -13.79 -4.54 27.16
C GLU A 163 -12.82 -3.36 26.97
N ASP A 164 -12.49 -2.72 28.09
CA ASP A 164 -11.55 -1.61 28.16
C ASP A 164 -10.20 -2.08 28.71
N PHE A 165 -9.14 -1.81 27.95
CA PHE A 165 -7.75 -2.05 28.33
C PHE A 165 -7.00 -0.74 28.49
N SER A 166 -5.95 -0.78 29.30
CA SER A 166 -5.00 0.32 29.46
C SER A 166 -3.60 -0.21 29.16
N LEU A 167 -3.02 0.25 28.05
CA LEU A 167 -1.77 -0.29 27.53
C LEU A 167 -0.66 0.75 27.63
N VAL A 168 0.48 0.35 28.19
CA VAL A 168 1.70 1.16 28.17
C VAL A 168 2.59 0.65 27.06
N ALA A 169 2.90 1.50 26.07
CA ALA A 169 3.69 1.09 24.92
C ALA A 169 5.16 0.85 25.30
N GLU A 170 5.75 -0.23 24.78
CA GLU A 170 7.12 -0.63 25.08
C GLU A 170 7.97 -0.69 23.80
N GLN A 171 9.24 -0.32 23.89
CA GLN A 171 10.18 -0.57 22.82
C GLN A 171 10.67 -2.02 22.90
N MET A 172 10.29 -2.83 21.92
CA MET A 172 10.63 -4.25 21.87
C MET A 172 11.93 -4.46 21.08
N ALA A 173 12.66 -5.53 21.41
CA ALA A 173 13.91 -5.88 20.72
C ALA A 173 13.68 -6.05 19.21
N GLY A 174 14.50 -5.39 18.39
CA GLY A 174 14.40 -5.43 16.93
C GLY A 174 13.32 -4.51 16.34
N ILE A 175 12.56 -3.77 17.15
CA ILE A 175 11.57 -2.79 16.69
C ILE A 175 12.04 -1.39 17.09
N PRO A 176 12.30 -0.47 16.13
CA PRO A 176 12.88 0.85 16.43
C PRO A 176 11.90 1.81 17.12
N MET A 177 10.64 1.42 17.26
CA MET A 177 9.55 2.24 17.81
C MET A 177 8.83 1.50 18.93
N LYS A 178 8.11 2.24 19.77
CA LYS A 178 7.25 1.66 20.81
C LYS A 178 6.03 0.99 20.18
N VAL A 179 5.62 -0.14 20.74
CA VAL A 179 4.50 -0.93 20.27
C VAL A 179 3.70 -1.49 21.45
N PHE A 180 2.42 -1.80 21.19
CA PHE A 180 1.60 -2.58 22.12
C PHE A 180 1.76 -4.09 21.95
N GLY A 181 2.38 -4.54 20.85
CA GLY A 181 2.49 -5.96 20.49
C GLY A 181 1.23 -6.55 19.86
N ILE A 182 0.36 -5.71 19.29
CA ILE A 182 -0.78 -6.12 18.48
C ILE A 182 -0.33 -6.31 17.03
N LEU A 183 -0.68 -7.45 16.41
CA LEU A 183 -0.33 -7.79 15.03
C LEU A 183 -1.51 -7.60 14.09
N MET A 184 -1.22 -7.24 12.84
CA MET A 184 -2.22 -7.03 11.79
C MET A 184 -3.01 -8.32 11.50
N PRO A 185 -4.31 -8.21 11.16
CA PRO A 185 -5.08 -9.36 10.74
C PRO A 185 -4.49 -9.90 9.44
N GLN A 186 -4.12 -11.18 9.46
CA GLN A 186 -3.66 -11.90 8.28
C GLN A 186 -4.81 -12.66 7.65
N ARG A 187 -4.72 -12.85 6.32
CA ARG A 187 -5.70 -13.63 5.58
C ARG A 187 -5.29 -15.09 5.61
N LEU A 188 -6.28 -15.98 5.61
CA LEU A 188 -6.07 -17.43 5.38
C LEU A 188 -5.81 -17.77 3.90
N THR A 189 -5.47 -16.79 3.07
CA THR A 189 -5.22 -17.01 1.64
C THR A 189 -3.72 -17.15 1.41
N ILE A 190 -3.32 -18.20 0.70
CA ILE A 190 -1.93 -18.44 0.33
C ILE A 190 -1.42 -17.27 -0.51
N ALA A 191 -0.36 -16.64 -0.03
CA ALA A 191 0.26 -15.49 -0.70
C ALA A 191 0.93 -15.91 -2.01
N LYS A 192 1.25 -14.92 -2.87
CA LYS A 192 2.16 -15.16 -3.97
C LYS A 192 3.55 -15.50 -3.41
N VAL A 193 4.07 -16.65 -3.82
CA VAL A 193 5.41 -17.12 -3.46
C VAL A 193 6.35 -17.02 -4.66
N SER A 194 7.64 -16.88 -4.40
CA SER A 194 8.68 -16.73 -5.42
C SER A 194 8.81 -17.98 -6.31
N ASP A 195 8.60 -19.16 -5.71
CA ASP A 195 8.64 -20.45 -6.38
C ASP A 195 7.33 -21.21 -6.14
N VAL A 196 6.40 -21.03 -7.07
CA VAL A 196 5.07 -21.66 -7.00
C VAL A 196 5.15 -23.17 -7.20
N ASN A 197 6.11 -23.63 -8.01
CA ASN A 197 6.21 -25.04 -8.36
C ASN A 197 6.61 -25.84 -7.12
N SER A 198 7.65 -25.44 -6.39
CA SER A 198 8.04 -26.19 -5.18
C SER A 198 6.99 -26.15 -4.08
N LEU A 199 6.20 -25.07 -3.95
CA LEU A 199 5.05 -25.07 -3.04
C LEU A 199 4.01 -26.11 -3.48
N SER A 200 3.60 -26.07 -4.75
CA SER A 200 2.54 -26.93 -5.27
C SER A 200 2.93 -28.40 -5.33
N GLU A 201 4.19 -28.70 -5.65
CA GLU A 201 4.71 -30.07 -5.69
C GLU A 201 4.84 -30.67 -4.29
N ARG A 202 5.18 -29.86 -3.28
CA ARG A 202 5.37 -30.34 -1.90
C ARG A 202 4.12 -30.37 -1.06
N THR A 203 3.11 -29.57 -1.41
CA THR A 203 1.94 -29.38 -0.54
C THR A 203 0.61 -29.48 -1.29
N GLY A 204 0.61 -29.49 -2.62
CA GLY A 204 -0.61 -29.40 -3.43
C GLY A 204 -1.27 -28.01 -3.42
N LEU A 205 -0.80 -27.06 -2.61
CA LEU A 205 -1.38 -25.73 -2.47
C LEU A 205 -0.84 -24.76 -3.53
N ARG A 206 -1.69 -23.79 -3.92
CA ARG A 206 -1.37 -22.74 -4.89
C ARG A 206 -1.63 -21.35 -4.30
N PRO A 207 -0.90 -20.31 -4.77
CA PRO A 207 -1.25 -18.93 -4.45
C PRO A 207 -2.71 -18.63 -4.78
N GLY A 208 -3.42 -18.04 -3.82
CA GLY A 208 -4.85 -17.75 -3.92
C GLY A 208 -5.77 -18.78 -3.25
N ASP A 209 -5.28 -19.98 -2.91
CA ASP A 209 -6.06 -20.96 -2.16
C ASP A 209 -6.39 -20.41 -0.77
N ARG A 210 -7.60 -20.68 -0.28
CA ARG A 210 -8.04 -20.24 1.05
C ARG A 210 -8.04 -21.41 2.01
N ILE A 211 -7.24 -21.34 3.06
CA ILE A 211 -7.26 -22.28 4.17
C ILE A 211 -8.61 -22.16 4.90
N THR A 212 -9.23 -23.31 5.13
CA THR A 212 -10.54 -23.48 5.78
C THR A 212 -10.45 -24.35 7.02
N GLY A 213 -9.32 -25.02 7.23
CA GLY A 213 -9.11 -25.88 8.38
C GLY A 213 -7.74 -26.53 8.37
N ILE A 214 -7.52 -27.34 9.39
CA ILE A 214 -6.30 -28.10 9.62
C ILE A 214 -6.68 -29.47 10.16
N LYS A 215 -5.92 -30.48 9.77
CA LYS A 215 -6.08 -31.86 10.19
C LYS A 215 -4.83 -32.29 10.96
N ILE A 216 -5.02 -32.70 12.21
CA ILE A 216 -3.96 -33.11 13.13
C ILE A 216 -4.32 -34.48 13.67
N LYS A 217 -3.42 -35.48 13.52
CA LYS A 217 -3.64 -36.85 14.01
C LYS A 217 -4.98 -37.47 13.55
N GLY A 218 -5.44 -37.10 12.35
CA GLY A 218 -6.71 -37.57 11.78
C GLY A 218 -7.95 -36.76 12.17
N GLU A 219 -7.86 -35.86 13.15
CA GLU A 219 -8.96 -34.99 13.57
C GLU A 219 -8.96 -33.69 12.75
N LYS A 220 -10.13 -33.31 12.22
CA LYS A 220 -10.32 -32.10 11.41
C LYS A 220 -10.83 -30.96 12.29
N LYS A 221 -10.13 -29.84 12.29
CA LYS A 221 -10.54 -28.58 12.92
C LYS A 221 -10.76 -27.51 11.86
N SER A 222 -11.94 -26.88 11.87
CA SER A 222 -12.23 -25.75 10.98
C SER A 222 -11.54 -24.50 11.49
N VAL A 223 -11.10 -23.65 10.56
CA VAL A 223 -10.41 -22.41 10.87
C VAL A 223 -11.03 -21.24 10.09
N ARG A 224 -11.36 -20.17 10.81
CA ARG A 224 -11.99 -18.96 10.30
C ARG A 224 -11.01 -17.79 10.24
N THR A 225 -10.08 -17.73 11.20
CA THR A 225 -9.09 -16.66 11.30
C THR A 225 -7.67 -17.21 11.23
N HIS A 226 -6.72 -16.39 10.79
CA HIS A 226 -5.30 -16.78 10.78
C HIS A 226 -4.79 -17.10 12.20
N TRP A 227 -5.33 -16.43 13.22
CA TRP A 227 -4.96 -16.68 14.60
C TRP A 227 -5.35 -18.08 15.08
N GLU A 228 -6.59 -18.51 14.82
CA GLU A 228 -7.04 -19.87 15.13
C GLU A 228 -6.11 -20.91 14.48
N LEU A 229 -5.69 -20.69 13.23
CA LEU A 229 -4.73 -21.55 12.56
C LEU A 229 -3.43 -21.63 13.36
N GLN A 230 -2.87 -20.48 13.73
CA GLN A 230 -1.60 -20.39 14.45
C GLN A 230 -1.68 -21.04 15.84
N GLN A 231 -2.77 -20.82 16.59
CA GLN A 231 -2.97 -21.46 17.89
C GLN A 231 -3.06 -22.97 17.76
N ILE A 232 -3.87 -23.47 16.83
CA ILE A 232 -4.01 -24.90 16.61
C ILE A 232 -2.66 -25.53 16.25
N VAL A 233 -1.85 -24.88 15.41
CA VAL A 233 -0.50 -25.35 15.06
C VAL A 233 0.44 -25.34 16.27
N GLN A 234 0.43 -24.28 17.08
CA GLN A 234 1.28 -24.16 18.27
C GLN A 234 0.91 -25.22 19.34
N ASP A 235 -0.38 -25.49 19.54
CA ASP A 235 -0.88 -26.44 20.53
C ASP A 235 -0.75 -27.90 20.07
N ALA A 236 -0.66 -28.15 18.77
CA ALA A 236 -0.67 -29.51 18.23
C ALA A 236 0.54 -30.33 18.68
N VAL A 237 1.69 -29.69 18.96
CA VAL A 237 2.98 -30.32 19.29
C VAL A 237 3.21 -31.56 18.42
N VAL A 238 3.11 -31.39 17.10
CA VAL A 238 3.32 -32.43 16.08
C VAL A 238 4.40 -31.99 15.09
N PRO A 239 5.13 -32.94 14.49
CA PRO A 239 6.18 -32.64 13.52
C PRO A 239 5.64 -32.24 12.14
N ALA A 240 4.35 -32.47 11.87
CA ALA A 240 3.71 -32.04 10.64
C ALA A 240 2.17 -31.96 10.77
N VAL A 241 1.55 -31.15 9.92
CA VAL A 241 0.10 -30.94 9.84
C VAL A 241 -0.41 -30.96 8.41
N THR A 242 -1.67 -31.34 8.20
CA THR A 242 -2.33 -31.25 6.89
C THR A 242 -3.26 -30.04 6.88
N LEU A 243 -3.07 -29.12 5.94
CA LEU A 243 -3.97 -27.99 5.73
C LEU A 243 -5.13 -28.38 4.82
N LEU A 244 -6.32 -27.85 5.15
CA LEU A 244 -7.51 -28.01 4.33
C LEU A 244 -7.80 -26.66 3.69
N ALA A 245 -7.76 -26.61 2.36
CA ALA A 245 -7.97 -25.39 1.60
C ALA A 245 -9.11 -25.53 0.59
N LYS A 246 -9.61 -24.40 0.12
CA LYS A 246 -10.56 -24.28 -0.99
C LYS A 246 -9.87 -23.52 -2.12
N GLY A 247 -9.93 -24.07 -3.33
CA GLY A 247 -9.25 -23.53 -4.49
C GLY A 247 -9.74 -22.13 -4.87
N ALA A 248 -8.85 -21.31 -5.43
CA ALA A 248 -9.20 -20.00 -5.96
C ALA A 248 -10.19 -20.12 -7.15
N GLY A 249 -11.49 -20.08 -6.87
CA GLY A 249 -12.56 -20.12 -7.89
C GLY A 249 -13.26 -21.47 -8.08
N GLU A 250 -12.86 -22.52 -7.35
CA GLU A 250 -13.56 -23.81 -7.34
C GLU A 250 -13.94 -24.20 -5.91
N ASP A 251 -15.12 -24.79 -5.72
CA ASP A 251 -15.57 -25.34 -4.42
C ASP A 251 -14.89 -26.67 -4.06
N LYS A 252 -13.74 -26.97 -4.68
CA LYS A 252 -13.02 -28.21 -4.44
C LYS A 252 -12.20 -28.10 -3.16
N PRO A 253 -12.42 -29.00 -2.19
CA PRO A 253 -11.53 -29.12 -1.05
C PRO A 253 -10.18 -29.67 -1.50
N ILE A 254 -9.11 -29.03 -1.06
CA ILE A 254 -7.72 -29.41 -1.25
C ILE A 254 -7.19 -29.83 0.12
N GLU A 255 -6.71 -31.05 0.25
CA GLU A 255 -5.92 -31.45 1.42
C GLU A 255 -4.45 -31.31 1.02
N SER A 256 -3.67 -30.59 1.82
CA SER A 256 -2.23 -30.51 1.58
C SER A 256 -1.54 -31.81 1.98
N GLU A 257 -0.37 -32.06 1.42
CA GLU A 257 0.56 -33.01 2.04
C GLU A 257 0.98 -32.51 3.43
N GLU A 258 1.58 -33.41 4.23
CA GLU A 258 2.07 -33.08 5.57
C GLU A 258 3.10 -31.94 5.50
N ILE A 259 2.74 -30.81 6.11
CA ILE A 259 3.59 -29.63 6.20
C ILE A 259 4.30 -29.67 7.55
N PRO A 260 5.65 -29.68 7.56
CA PRO A 260 6.43 -29.68 8.79
C PRO A 260 6.33 -28.37 9.57
#